data_AF-A0A7S0FGT2-F1
#
_entry.id   AF-A0A7S0FGT2-F1
#
_cell.length_a   1.000
_cell.length_b   1.000
_cell.length_c   1.000
_cell.angle_alpha   90.00
_cell.angle_beta   90.00
_cell.angle_gamma   90.00
#
_symmetry.space_group_name_H-M   'P 1'
#
loop_
_entity.id
_entity.type
_entity.pdbx_description
1 polymer ?
#
loop_
_entity_poly.entity_id
_entity_poly.type
_entity_poly.pdbx_seq_one_letter_code
_entity_poly.pdbx_strand_id
1 'polypeptide(L)'
;VSTQGVGQDWLTEAWLSYYDIFVRNAFGNYHDVLREVTYSPIMGLYLTHVFSSSYAYNGHFPNENYGRELMQLFSIGLEELNPDGTPRLDAGGAPLPTYDNSDILNFARILTGFNYQDPRSNQEYGGANLVDPMWI
;
A
#
# COMPACT_ATOMS: atom_id res chain seq x y z
N VAL A 1 8.38 -20.16 1.39
CA VAL A 1 7.02 -19.62 1.19
C VAL A 1 6.33 -19.64 2.54
N SER A 2 6.14 -18.48 3.17
CA SER A 2 5.60 -18.40 4.53
C SER A 2 4.13 -18.81 4.55
N THR A 3 3.79 -19.68 5.49
CA THR A 3 2.48 -20.29 5.73
C THR A 3 1.52 -19.39 6.53
N GLN A 4 1.69 -18.07 6.51
CA GLN A 4 0.94 -17.15 7.39
C GLN A 4 -0.56 -17.01 7.07
N GLY A 5 -1.06 -17.64 6.00
CA GLY A 5 -2.47 -17.57 5.58
C GLY A 5 -3.27 -18.88 5.68
N VAL A 6 -2.64 -20.03 5.94
CA VAL A 6 -3.36 -21.31 6.02
C VAL A 6 -3.90 -21.49 7.44
N GLY A 7 -5.21 -21.33 7.63
CA GLY A 7 -5.91 -21.50 8.92
C GLY A 7 -6.38 -20.20 9.60
N GLN A 8 -6.32 -19.05 8.93
CA GLN A 8 -6.98 -17.81 9.38
C GLN A 8 -8.37 -17.67 8.76
N ASP A 9 -9.21 -18.69 8.93
CA ASP A 9 -10.55 -18.75 8.34
C ASP A 9 -11.41 -17.54 8.76
N TRP A 10 -11.09 -16.92 9.90
CA TRP A 10 -11.72 -15.71 10.42
C TRP A 10 -11.33 -14.40 9.70
N LEU A 11 -10.38 -14.44 8.75
CA LEU A 11 -10.04 -13.33 7.85
C LEU A 11 -10.48 -13.58 6.41
N THR A 12 -11.24 -14.65 6.15
CA THR A 12 -11.63 -15.02 4.77
C THR A 12 -12.38 -13.88 4.10
N GLU A 13 -13.36 -13.29 4.79
CA GLU A 13 -14.11 -12.13 4.31
C GLU A 13 -13.18 -10.95 3.96
N ALA A 14 -12.18 -10.66 4.79
CA ALA A 14 -11.26 -9.54 4.58
C ALA A 14 -10.34 -9.75 3.37
N TRP A 15 -9.81 -10.97 3.21
CA TRP A 15 -8.98 -11.32 2.04
C TRP A 15 -9.78 -11.36 0.74
N LEU A 16 -11.00 -11.90 0.78
CA LEU A 16 -11.91 -11.87 -0.37
C LEU A 16 -12.28 -10.43 -0.75
N SER A 17 -12.57 -9.58 0.24
CA SER A 17 -12.87 -8.17 0.01
C SER A 17 -11.69 -7.42 -0.61
N TYR A 18 -10.46 -7.74 -0.20
CA TYR A 18 -9.25 -7.22 -0.85
C TYR A 18 -9.10 -7.71 -2.29
N TYR A 19 -9.36 -9.01 -2.54
CA TYR A 19 -9.32 -9.57 -3.89
C TYR A 19 -10.36 -8.96 -4.82
N ASP A 20 -11.55 -8.67 -4.31
CA ASP A 20 -12.66 -8.05 -5.06
C ASP A 20 -12.30 -6.68 -5.65
N ILE A 21 -11.32 -5.97 -5.08
CA ILE A 21 -10.76 -4.74 -5.66
C ILE A 21 -10.28 -5.00 -7.08
N PHE A 22 -9.51 -6.08 -7.27
CA PHE A 22 -8.95 -6.43 -8.59
C PHE A 22 -10.00 -7.00 -9.53
N VAL A 23 -10.98 -7.74 -9.01
CA VAL A 23 -12.09 -8.25 -9.82
C VAL A 23 -12.92 -7.10 -10.37
N ARG A 24 -13.28 -6.13 -9.52
CA ARG A 24 -14.11 -4.97 -9.92
C ARG A 24 -13.38 -4.03 -10.87
N ASN A 25 -12.07 -3.89 -10.71
CA ASN A 25 -11.21 -3.05 -11.54
C ASN A 25 -10.50 -3.82 -12.67
N ALA A 26 -10.90 -5.06 -12.97
CA ALA A 26 -10.20 -5.93 -13.92
C ALA A 26 -10.04 -5.34 -15.33
N PHE A 27 -10.98 -4.47 -15.74
CA PHE A 27 -10.96 -3.75 -17.01
C PHE A 27 -10.88 -2.23 -16.82
N GLY A 28 -10.57 -1.78 -15.60
CA GLY A 28 -10.44 -0.38 -15.22
C GLY A 28 -9.06 0.18 -15.51
N ASN A 29 -8.71 1.27 -14.81
CA ASN A 29 -7.38 1.86 -14.88
C ASN A 29 -6.58 1.58 -13.61
N TYR A 30 -5.25 1.68 -13.74
CA TYR A 30 -4.33 1.36 -12.67
C TYR A 30 -4.44 2.29 -11.44
N HIS A 31 -4.80 3.55 -11.67
CA HIS A 31 -4.97 4.53 -10.61
C HIS A 31 -6.13 4.16 -9.67
N ASP A 32 -7.24 3.64 -10.21
CA ASP A 32 -8.40 3.24 -9.40
C ASP A 32 -8.08 2.00 -8.54
N VAL A 33 -7.32 1.04 -9.10
CA VAL A 33 -6.79 -0.10 -8.33
C VAL A 33 -5.92 0.39 -7.17
N LEU A 34 -4.94 1.26 -7.44
CA LEU A 34 -4.03 1.78 -6.41
C LEU A 34 -4.77 2.57 -5.34
N ARG A 35 -5.78 3.35 -5.71
CA ARG A 35 -6.63 4.06 -4.77
C ARG A 35 -7.35 3.08 -3.85
N GLU A 36 -8.07 2.10 -4.38
CA GLU A 36 -8.78 1.13 -3.53
C GLU A 36 -7.82 0.33 -2.64
N VAL A 37 -6.65 -0.08 -3.16
CA VAL A 37 -5.60 -0.76 -2.39
C VAL A 37 -5.07 0.12 -1.25
N THR A 38 -4.87 1.43 -1.48
CA THR A 38 -4.40 2.38 -0.46
C THR A 38 -5.35 2.45 0.72
N TYR A 39 -6.65 2.46 0.44
CA TYR A 39 -7.72 2.55 1.44
C TYR A 39 -8.10 1.20 2.04
N SER A 40 -7.54 0.09 1.55
CA SER A 40 -7.85 -1.23 2.10
C SER A 40 -7.26 -1.36 3.52
N PRO A 41 -8.07 -1.78 4.52
CA PRO A 41 -7.58 -2.00 5.87
C PRO A 41 -6.56 -3.14 5.97
N ILE A 42 -6.68 -4.17 5.13
CA ILE A 42 -5.69 -5.25 5.05
C ILE A 42 -4.35 -4.72 4.54
N MET A 43 -4.35 -3.88 3.50
CA MET A 43 -3.11 -3.24 3.03
C MET A 43 -2.55 -2.26 4.06
N GLY A 44 -3.43 -1.50 4.72
CA GLY A 44 -3.14 -0.64 5.88
C GLY A 44 -2.31 -1.34 6.94
N LEU A 45 -2.77 -2.53 7.34
CA LEU A 45 -2.09 -3.38 8.30
C LEU A 45 -0.78 -3.95 7.72
N TYR A 46 -0.80 -4.42 6.47
CA TYR A 46 0.33 -5.11 5.84
C TYR A 46 1.55 -4.21 5.66
N LEU A 47 1.35 -2.98 5.17
CA LEU A 47 2.41 -1.99 4.98
C LEU A 47 2.43 -0.93 6.08
N THR A 48 1.73 -1.18 7.18
CA THR A 48 1.84 -0.44 8.45
C THR A 48 1.57 1.07 8.33
N HIS A 49 0.77 1.48 7.35
CA HIS A 49 0.35 2.89 7.19
C HIS A 49 -0.97 3.20 7.90
N VAL A 50 -1.72 2.18 8.32
CA VAL A 50 -2.81 2.37 9.29
C VAL A 50 -2.24 2.93 10.60
N PHE A 51 -2.90 3.94 11.16
CA PHE A 51 -2.45 4.73 12.32
C PHE A 51 -1.13 5.49 12.14
N SER A 52 -0.56 5.54 10.93
CA SER A 52 0.58 6.40 10.68
C SER A 52 0.17 7.86 10.83
N SER A 53 1.00 8.66 11.50
CA SER A 53 0.70 10.04 11.82
C SER A 53 1.79 10.98 11.33
N SER A 54 1.44 12.24 11.13
CA SER A 54 2.43 13.26 10.83
C SER A 54 3.35 13.53 12.03
N TYR A 55 4.58 13.97 11.75
CA TYR A 55 5.53 14.37 12.79
C TYR A 55 4.97 15.48 13.70
N ALA A 56 4.18 16.40 13.14
CA ALA A 56 3.56 17.47 13.91
C ALA A 56 2.52 16.97 14.94
N TYR A 57 1.95 15.78 14.75
CA TYR A 57 0.92 15.23 15.63
C TYR A 57 1.49 14.62 16.92
N ASN A 58 2.57 13.84 16.81
CA ASN A 58 3.12 13.09 17.94
C ASN A 58 4.66 13.04 18.01
N GLY A 59 5.37 13.77 17.14
CA GLY A 59 6.84 13.79 17.12
C GLY A 59 7.48 12.54 16.51
N HIS A 60 6.71 11.63 15.92
CA HIS A 60 7.23 10.47 15.20
C HIS A 60 7.23 10.70 13.70
N PHE A 61 8.29 10.26 13.02
CA PHE A 61 8.34 10.33 11.57
C PHE A 61 7.24 9.43 10.97
N PRO A 62 6.56 9.90 9.89
CA PRO A 62 5.62 9.09 9.14
C PRO A 62 6.23 7.75 8.69
N ASN A 63 5.39 6.73 8.56
CA ASN A 63 5.83 5.42 8.11
C ASN A 63 6.13 5.44 6.60
N GLU A 64 7.35 5.06 6.24
CA GLU A 64 7.82 5.10 4.86
C GLU A 64 7.44 3.86 4.04
N ASN A 65 7.05 2.76 4.68
CA ASN A 65 6.90 1.45 4.03
C ASN A 65 5.90 1.53 2.87
N TYR A 66 4.69 2.04 3.11
CA TYR A 66 3.68 2.12 2.04
C TYR A 66 4.13 3.03 0.89
N GLY A 67 4.71 4.19 1.20
CA GLY A 67 5.22 5.12 0.18
C GLY A 67 6.33 4.51 -0.68
N ARG A 68 7.24 3.75 -0.05
CA ARG A 68 8.31 3.02 -0.73
C ARG A 68 7.75 1.91 -1.63
N GLU A 69 6.92 1.03 -1.09
CA GLU A 69 6.39 -0.10 -1.87
C GLU A 69 5.46 0.37 -3.00
N LEU A 70 4.76 1.49 -2.81
CA LEU A 70 3.96 2.11 -3.87
C LEU A 70 4.81 2.47 -5.09
N MET A 71 6.00 3.05 -4.88
CA MET A 71 6.93 3.36 -5.96
C MET A 71 7.64 2.12 -6.47
N GLN A 72 8.17 1.30 -5.56
CA GLN A 72 9.09 0.21 -5.87
C GLN A 72 8.41 -1.03 -6.45
N LEU A 73 7.34 -1.51 -5.80
CA LEU A 73 6.71 -2.78 -6.13
C LEU A 73 5.44 -2.61 -6.95
N PHE A 74 4.71 -1.52 -6.71
CA PHE A 74 3.44 -1.32 -7.37
C PHE A 74 3.57 -0.48 -8.65
N SER A 75 4.43 0.53 -8.72
CA SER A 75 4.43 1.43 -9.88
C SER A 75 5.72 1.42 -10.71
N ILE A 76 6.66 2.30 -10.39
CA ILE A 76 7.76 2.72 -11.27
C ILE A 76 9.00 1.82 -11.19
N GLY A 77 9.13 0.99 -10.15
CA GLY A 77 10.30 0.14 -9.96
C GLY A 77 11.48 0.89 -9.36
N LEU A 78 12.67 0.27 -9.37
CA LEU A 78 13.91 0.83 -8.82
C LEU A 78 14.75 1.59 -9.83
N GLU A 79 14.66 1.22 -11.11
CA GLU A 79 15.55 1.68 -12.18
C GLU A 79 14.73 2.26 -13.31
N GLU A 80 15.18 3.37 -13.89
CA GLU A 80 14.57 3.92 -15.09
C GLU A 80 14.83 2.99 -16.27
N LEU A 81 13.79 2.75 -17.07
CA LEU A 81 13.88 1.89 -18.25
C LEU A 81 13.73 2.69 -19.54
N ASN A 82 14.39 2.22 -20.60
CA ASN A 82 14.13 2.63 -21.97
C ASN A 82 12.78 2.04 -22.45
N PRO A 83 12.21 2.55 -23.56
CA PRO A 83 10.96 2.00 -24.11
C PRO A 83 11.03 0.51 -24.50
N ASP A 84 12.23 -0.04 -24.70
CA ASP A 84 12.47 -1.45 -24.97
C ASP A 84 12.64 -2.31 -23.70
N GLY A 85 12.53 -1.71 -22.51
CA GLY A 85 12.66 -2.37 -21.22
C GLY A 85 14.09 -2.51 -20.70
N THR A 86 15.10 -2.02 -21.43
CA THR A 86 16.50 -2.04 -20.95
C THR A 86 16.76 -0.93 -19.92
N PRO A 87 17.64 -1.13 -18.91
CA PRO A 87 17.96 -0.08 -17.95
C PRO A 87 18.59 1.15 -18.63
N ARG A 88 18.16 2.34 -18.21
CA ARG A 88 18.82 3.60 -18.57
C ARG A 88 20.04 3.78 -17.68
N LEU A 89 21.18 4.02 -18.31
CA LEU A 89 22.46 4.14 -17.63
C LEU A 89 22.92 5.60 -17.56
N ASP A 90 23.64 5.94 -16.49
CA ASP A 90 24.36 7.21 -16.36
C ASP A 90 25.65 7.22 -17.20
N ALA A 91 26.42 8.32 -17.10
CA ALA A 91 27.69 8.45 -17.81
C ALA A 91 28.77 7.45 -17.34
N GLY A 92 28.62 6.85 -16.16
CA GLY A 92 29.49 5.82 -15.60
C GLY A 92 29.06 4.40 -15.93
N GLY A 93 27.92 4.22 -16.62
CA GLY A 93 27.36 2.91 -16.95
C GLY A 93 26.54 2.27 -15.82
N ALA A 94 26.18 3.02 -14.78
CA ALA A 94 25.32 2.53 -13.70
C ALA A 94 23.83 2.81 -14.00
N PRO A 95 22.89 1.93 -13.64
CA PRO A 95 21.46 2.20 -13.78
C PRO A 95 21.03 3.46 -13.03
N LEU A 96 20.18 4.27 -13.67
CA LEU A 96 19.59 5.46 -13.06
C LEU A 96 18.44 5.04 -12.14
N PRO A 97 18.44 5.46 -10.86
CA PRO A 97 17.34 5.17 -9.96
C PRO A 97 16.09 5.97 -10.33
N THR A 98 14.91 5.40 -10.15
CA THR A 98 13.60 6.04 -10.43
C THR A 98 13.18 7.07 -9.38
N TYR A 99 13.68 6.95 -8.15
CA TYR A 99 13.37 7.84 -7.04
C TYR A 99 14.54 7.84 -6.04
N ASP A 100 14.55 8.80 -5.13
CA ASP A 100 15.50 8.84 -4.02
C ASP A 100 14.80 8.80 -2.65
N ASN A 101 15.59 8.92 -1.58
CA ASN A 101 15.05 8.88 -0.23
C ASN A 101 14.16 10.10 0.10
N SER A 102 14.38 11.24 -0.56
CA SER A 102 13.56 12.42 -0.37
C SER A 102 12.15 12.21 -0.94
N ASP A 103 12.03 11.50 -2.06
CA ASP A 103 10.74 11.10 -2.63
C ASP A 103 9.97 10.19 -1.67
N ILE A 104 10.64 9.18 -1.11
CA ILE A 104 10.03 8.27 -0.12
C ILE A 104 9.49 9.06 1.07
N LEU A 105 10.29 9.99 1.61
CA LEU A 105 9.88 10.83 2.73
C LEU A 105 8.70 11.75 2.38
N ASN A 106 8.63 12.26 1.15
CA ASN A 106 7.51 13.07 0.69
C ASN A 106 6.23 12.24 0.55
N PHE A 107 6.32 11.02 -0.01
CA PHE A 107 5.20 10.09 -0.07
C PHE A 107 4.74 9.64 1.32
N ALA A 108 5.66 9.38 2.23
CA ALA A 108 5.34 9.02 3.61
C ALA A 108 4.49 10.10 4.30
N ARG A 109 4.75 11.39 4.01
CA ARG A 109 3.98 12.51 4.59
C ARG A 109 2.55 12.60 4.10
N ILE A 110 2.27 12.21 2.85
CA ILE A 110 0.90 12.24 2.31
C ILE A 110 0.10 11.00 2.70
N LEU A 111 0.77 9.92 3.13
CA LEU A 111 0.16 8.62 3.47
C LEU A 111 -0.04 8.44 4.99
N THR A 112 -0.40 9.52 5.69
CA THR A 112 -0.71 9.51 7.14
C THR A 112 -2.18 9.83 7.41
N GLY A 113 -2.71 9.40 8.55
CA GLY A 113 -4.07 9.72 9.01
C GLY A 113 -5.07 8.60 8.81
N PHE A 114 -4.69 7.52 8.12
CA PHE A 114 -5.56 6.38 7.89
C PHE A 114 -5.95 5.67 9.18
N ASN A 115 -7.24 5.36 9.31
CA ASN A 115 -7.79 4.62 10.43
C ASN A 115 -8.91 3.67 9.97
N TYR A 116 -9.12 2.59 10.72
CA TYR A 116 -10.22 1.68 10.48
C TYR A 116 -11.56 2.39 10.67
N GLN A 117 -12.54 1.94 9.89
CA GLN A 117 -13.94 2.26 10.18
C GLN A 117 -14.35 1.64 11.51
N ASP A 118 -15.46 2.14 12.06
CA ASP A 118 -16.07 1.52 13.23
C ASP A 118 -16.39 0.03 12.96
N PRO A 119 -16.18 -0.87 13.94
CA PRO A 119 -16.52 -2.27 13.80
C PRO A 119 -18.00 -2.47 13.50
N ARG A 120 -18.33 -3.42 12.63
CA ARG A 120 -19.72 -3.85 12.37
C ARG A 120 -19.93 -5.29 12.83
N SER A 121 -21.14 -5.61 13.31
CA SER A 121 -21.46 -6.89 13.94
C SER A 121 -21.63 -8.06 12.96
N ASN A 122 -21.69 -7.78 11.66
CA ASN A 122 -21.85 -8.75 10.58
C ASN A 122 -20.53 -9.07 9.85
N GLN A 123 -19.41 -9.03 10.56
CA GLN A 123 -18.08 -9.41 10.04
C GLN A 123 -17.56 -10.68 10.70
N GLU A 124 -16.78 -11.47 9.96
CA GLU A 124 -16.09 -12.66 10.48
C GLU A 124 -15.08 -12.30 11.59
N TYR A 125 -14.37 -11.18 11.43
CA TYR A 125 -13.45 -10.66 12.43
C TYR A 125 -14.07 -9.54 13.27
N GLY A 126 -14.25 -9.76 14.57
CA GLY A 126 -14.87 -8.79 15.47
C GLY A 126 -13.93 -7.75 16.10
N GLY A 127 -12.62 -7.78 15.81
CA GLY A 127 -11.63 -6.92 16.47
C GLY A 127 -11.47 -5.53 15.85
N ALA A 128 -11.67 -5.42 14.53
CA ALA A 128 -11.58 -4.18 13.75
C ALA A 128 -12.34 -4.35 12.44
N ASN A 129 -12.73 -3.24 11.81
CA ASN A 129 -13.31 -3.29 10.47
C ASN A 129 -12.21 -3.51 9.41
N LEU A 130 -12.05 -4.77 8.99
CA LEU A 130 -11.07 -5.19 7.98
C LEU A 130 -11.67 -5.37 6.58
N VAL A 131 -12.90 -4.91 6.36
CA VAL A 131 -13.59 -5.04 5.07
C VAL A 131 -13.81 -3.69 4.42
N ASP A 132 -14.28 -2.71 5.18
CA ASP A 132 -14.64 -1.41 4.64
C ASP A 132 -13.39 -0.54 4.43
N PRO A 133 -13.39 0.35 3.41
CA PRO A 133 -12.29 1.27 3.18
C PRO A 133 -12.00 2.11 4.42
N MET A 134 -10.73 2.21 4.82
CA MET A 134 -10.26 3.10 5.88
C MET A 134 -10.70 4.55 5.62
N TRP A 135 -10.84 5.34 6.68
CA TRP A 135 -11.05 6.79 6.55
C TRP A 135 -9.76 7.56 6.81
N ILE A 136 -9.70 8.80 6.31
CA ILE A 136 -8.61 9.77 6.46
C ILE A 136 -9.18 11.18 6.61
#